data_AF-A0A1J1LTV7-F1
#
_entry.id   AF-A0A1J1LTV7-F1
#
_cell.length_a   1.000
_cell.length_b   1.000
_cell.length_c   1.000
_cell.angle_alpha   90.00
_cell.angle_beta   90.00
_cell.angle_gamma   90.00
#
_symmetry.space_group_name_H-M   'P 1'
#
loop_
_entity.id
_entity.type
_entity.pdbx_description
1 polymer ?
#
loop_
_entity_poly.entity_id
_entity_poly.type
_entity_poly.pdbx_seq_one_letter_code
_entity_poly.pdbx_strand_id
1 'polypeptide(L)'
;MSLTEEILSQIPGNPLNGLRKADELWTGLKNNSLPLPNTVKEESQRLETVDYDVVIGGGTLGILIGTTLAMKGWRVAVLERGKLQGREQEWNISRKELEVFIDLNLLSEVELKTAIATEYNPARLSFPNNIEIWVKDVLNIGVDPVYLLETLKNRFLEAGGILLENTAYESAIIHPDGVAVNVTEIHSPRLAGEGLGERSIILKTRLLIDAMGNFSPLVRQARQGQKPDAVCLVVGTCATGYPNNETGDIFASFTPLQNQCQYFWEAFPARDGRTTYLFTYLDADPQRFSLESLFEDYFKLLPEYQQIELHQLTFKRALFGFFPCYKNSPLKMPLNRVFAIGDSSGNQSPLSFGGFGAMVRHLQRLTNGIDQALTTDQLSQNALSLLQPYQPSLSVTWLFQRSMSVGVKQTLNPEQINQLLATVFQEMEELGEPILKPFLQDVVQFLALTKTLSKTAINHPGLIFKIIPQVGLTSLINWTIHYWNLGLYTGLYPVAKTLEPLFQKLPPASQYYYYRWLEAWQYGSGQDYHQS
;
A
#
# COMPACT_ATOMS: atom_id res chain seq x y z
N MET A 1 22.43 26.02 9.96
CA MET A 1 21.95 24.63 10.03
C MET A 1 20.45 24.71 9.90
N SER A 2 19.82 23.87 9.07
CA SER A 2 18.35 23.82 8.97
C SER A 2 17.76 23.14 10.20
N LEU A 3 16.46 23.33 10.48
CA LEU A 3 15.80 22.60 11.58
C LEU A 3 15.89 21.08 11.36
N THR A 4 15.79 20.68 10.09
CA THR A 4 15.92 19.28 9.68
C THR A 4 17.26 18.69 10.06
N GLU A 5 18.36 19.37 9.73
CA GLU A 5 19.70 18.90 10.08
C GLU A 5 19.90 18.90 11.61
N GLU A 6 19.46 19.97 12.28
CA GLU A 6 19.61 20.12 13.72
C GLU A 6 18.88 19.01 14.49
N ILE A 7 17.63 18.73 14.16
CA ILE A 7 16.80 17.75 14.88
C ILE A 7 17.16 16.32 14.47
N LEU A 8 17.26 16.02 13.17
CA LEU A 8 17.47 14.64 12.72
C LEU A 8 18.86 14.09 13.05
N SER A 9 19.86 14.96 13.21
CA SER A 9 21.20 14.53 13.63
C SER A 9 21.24 14.06 15.09
N GLN A 10 20.27 14.45 15.92
CA GLN A 10 20.17 14.07 17.32
C GLN A 10 19.39 12.75 17.53
N ILE A 11 18.63 12.31 16.53
CA ILE A 11 17.83 11.08 16.61
C ILE A 11 18.74 9.86 16.37
N PRO A 12 18.67 8.81 17.22
CA PRO A 12 19.43 7.58 17.03
C PRO A 12 19.22 6.93 15.65
N GLY A 13 20.25 6.25 15.14
CA GLY A 13 20.18 5.54 13.86
C GLY A 13 20.48 6.39 12.62
N ASN A 14 20.88 7.65 12.79
CA ASN A 14 21.28 8.57 11.71
C ASN A 14 20.23 8.68 10.59
N PRO A 15 18.99 9.09 10.92
CA PRO A 15 17.91 9.19 9.94
C PRO A 15 18.20 10.23 8.84
N LEU A 16 19.02 11.25 9.11
CA LEU A 16 19.41 12.25 8.12
C LEU A 16 20.11 11.63 6.90
N ASN A 17 21.00 10.64 7.12
CA ASN A 17 21.62 9.91 6.01
C ASN A 17 20.61 9.05 5.24
N GLY A 18 19.63 8.47 5.91
CA GLY A 18 18.54 7.74 5.25
C GLY A 18 17.68 8.65 4.39
N LEU A 19 17.36 9.85 4.90
CA LEU A 19 16.57 10.87 4.22
C LEU A 19 17.26 11.30 2.93
N ARG A 20 18.56 11.58 2.97
CA ARG A 20 19.36 11.96 1.81
C ARG A 20 19.42 10.87 0.74
N LYS A 21 19.53 9.60 1.13
CA LYS A 21 19.43 8.47 0.19
C LYS A 21 18.05 8.34 -0.44
N ALA A 22 16.98 8.58 0.32
CA ALA A 22 15.63 8.62 -0.24
C ALA A 22 15.48 9.78 -1.24
N ASP A 23 16.11 10.93 -0.96
CA ASP A 23 16.14 12.08 -1.86
C ASP A 23 16.92 11.84 -3.15
N GLU A 24 18.02 11.09 -3.10
CA GLU A 24 18.75 10.65 -4.30
C GLU A 24 17.84 9.78 -5.20
N LEU A 25 17.11 8.83 -4.61
CA LEU A 25 16.17 7.98 -5.34
C LEU A 25 15.00 8.78 -5.92
N TRP A 26 14.44 9.71 -5.14
CA TRP A 26 13.38 10.60 -5.59
C TRP A 26 13.84 11.48 -6.75
N THR A 27 15.03 12.07 -6.61
CA THR A 27 15.68 12.88 -7.66
C THR A 27 15.90 12.06 -8.93
N GLY A 28 16.37 10.82 -8.79
CA GLY A 28 16.54 9.91 -9.91
C GLY A 28 15.22 9.60 -10.61
N LEU A 29 14.13 9.37 -9.84
CA LEU A 29 12.81 9.07 -10.38
C LEU A 29 12.24 10.26 -11.16
N LYS A 30 12.23 11.46 -10.58
CA LYS A 30 11.68 12.66 -11.25
C LYS A 30 12.52 13.09 -12.45
N ASN A 31 13.82 12.79 -12.48
CA ASN A 31 14.69 13.06 -13.63
C ASN A 31 14.77 11.92 -14.65
N ASN A 32 14.11 10.79 -14.39
CA ASN A 32 14.19 9.57 -15.20
C ASN A 32 15.62 9.07 -15.43
N SER A 33 16.48 9.20 -14.41
CA SER A 33 17.89 8.79 -14.47
C SER A 33 18.20 7.48 -13.74
N LEU A 34 17.19 6.86 -13.12
CA LEU A 34 17.36 5.55 -12.49
C LEU A 34 17.63 4.47 -13.55
N PRO A 35 18.63 3.59 -13.36
CA PRO A 35 18.97 2.57 -14.35
C PRO A 35 17.82 1.58 -14.52
N LEU A 36 17.46 1.27 -15.77
CA LEU A 36 16.44 0.28 -16.07
C LEU A 36 16.95 -1.13 -15.75
N PRO A 37 16.30 -1.87 -14.84
CA PRO A 37 16.66 -3.24 -14.57
C PRO A 37 16.33 -4.12 -15.78
N ASN A 38 17.26 -5.02 -16.13
CA ASN A 38 17.03 -6.12 -17.07
C ASN A 38 17.30 -7.45 -16.36
N THR A 39 16.42 -7.74 -15.41
CA THR A 39 16.54 -8.85 -14.46
C THR A 39 15.71 -10.07 -14.83
N VAL A 40 14.75 -9.96 -15.74
CA VAL A 40 13.94 -11.10 -16.21
C VAL A 40 14.20 -11.40 -17.67
N LYS A 41 14.38 -12.68 -17.99
CA LYS A 41 14.47 -13.21 -19.35
C LYS A 41 13.54 -14.41 -19.50
N GLU A 42 13.19 -14.72 -20.75
CA GLU A 42 12.43 -15.93 -21.10
C GLU A 42 13.30 -16.87 -21.92
N GLU A 43 13.19 -18.17 -21.66
CA GLU A 43 13.85 -19.23 -22.40
C GLU A 43 12.84 -20.31 -22.81
N SER A 44 13.09 -20.95 -23.96
CA SER A 44 12.23 -22.02 -24.49
C SER A 44 12.54 -23.39 -23.91
N GLN A 45 13.71 -23.55 -23.30
CA GLN A 45 14.12 -24.80 -22.65
C GLN A 45 13.35 -25.01 -21.35
N ARG A 46 13.11 -26.26 -21.00
CA ARG A 46 12.42 -26.64 -19.76
C ARG A 46 13.41 -26.74 -18.60
N LEU A 47 12.96 -26.48 -17.38
CA LEU A 47 13.77 -26.67 -16.16
C LEU A 47 13.81 -28.12 -15.67
N GLU A 48 12.80 -28.91 -16.05
CA GLU A 48 12.57 -30.33 -15.69
C GLU A 48 12.30 -30.59 -14.20
N THR A 49 13.03 -29.92 -13.30
CA THR A 49 12.97 -30.09 -11.85
C THR A 49 12.84 -28.73 -11.15
N VAL A 50 12.12 -28.73 -10.03
CA VAL A 50 11.91 -27.54 -9.19
C VAL A 50 12.17 -27.88 -7.72
N ASP A 51 12.91 -27.00 -7.05
CA ASP A 51 13.24 -27.12 -5.64
C ASP A 51 12.03 -26.69 -4.77
N TYR A 52 11.31 -25.67 -5.23
CA TYR A 52 10.17 -25.07 -4.56
C TYR A 52 8.94 -25.02 -5.47
N ASP A 53 7.76 -24.98 -4.86
CA ASP A 53 6.53 -24.65 -5.58
C ASP A 53 6.39 -23.13 -5.72
N VAL A 54 6.82 -22.38 -4.69
CA VAL A 54 6.76 -20.92 -4.66
C VAL A 54 8.05 -20.33 -4.10
N VAL A 55 8.59 -19.33 -4.78
CA VAL A 55 9.61 -18.42 -4.24
C VAL A 55 8.99 -17.03 -4.14
N ILE A 56 9.13 -16.38 -3.00
CA ILE A 56 8.62 -15.02 -2.75
C ILE A 56 9.82 -14.09 -2.54
N GLY A 57 9.95 -13.07 -3.38
CA GLY A 57 10.95 -12.01 -3.20
C GLY A 57 10.43 -10.90 -2.30
N GLY A 58 11.09 -10.61 -1.19
CA GLY A 58 10.67 -9.60 -0.21
C GLY A 58 9.87 -10.22 0.93
N GLY A 59 10.41 -10.19 2.15
CA GLY A 59 9.85 -10.90 3.29
C GLY A 59 8.80 -10.11 4.08
N THR A 60 8.90 -8.78 4.13
CA THR A 60 8.09 -7.94 5.04
C THR A 60 6.58 -8.17 4.90
N LEU A 61 6.03 -8.04 3.69
CA LEU A 61 4.63 -8.40 3.42
C LEU A 61 4.50 -9.80 2.80
N GLY A 62 5.56 -10.30 2.16
CA GLY A 62 5.58 -11.62 1.53
C GLY A 62 5.39 -12.76 2.52
N ILE A 63 5.83 -12.61 3.78
CA ILE A 63 5.67 -13.63 4.81
C ILE A 63 4.21 -13.95 5.12
N LEU A 64 3.28 -12.99 4.95
CA LEU A 64 1.85 -13.23 5.18
C LEU A 64 1.33 -14.32 4.22
N ILE A 65 1.62 -14.19 2.92
CA ILE A 65 1.26 -15.18 1.90
C ILE A 65 2.14 -16.43 2.01
N GLY A 66 3.43 -16.26 2.29
CA GLY A 66 4.35 -17.38 2.44
C GLY A 66 3.90 -18.35 3.53
N THR A 67 3.45 -17.81 4.67
CA THR A 67 2.93 -18.58 5.80
C THR A 67 1.66 -19.33 5.43
N THR A 68 0.66 -18.67 4.83
CA THR A 68 -0.60 -19.34 4.47
C THR A 68 -0.40 -20.44 3.43
N LEU A 69 0.50 -20.25 2.47
CA LEU A 69 0.83 -21.26 1.47
C LEU A 69 1.62 -22.44 2.05
N ALA A 70 2.58 -22.19 2.94
CA ALA A 70 3.30 -23.25 3.65
C ALA A 70 2.35 -24.08 4.52
N MET A 71 1.41 -23.44 5.24
CA MET A 71 0.37 -24.13 6.03
C MET A 71 -0.57 -24.98 5.17
N LYS A 72 -0.72 -24.66 3.88
CA LYS A 72 -1.45 -25.47 2.89
C LYS A 72 -0.63 -26.63 2.32
N GLY A 73 0.65 -26.76 2.71
CA GLY A 73 1.53 -27.85 2.31
C GLY A 73 2.39 -27.56 1.07
N TRP A 74 2.42 -26.32 0.57
CA TRP A 74 3.31 -25.95 -0.54
C TRP A 74 4.76 -25.80 -0.07
N ARG A 75 5.73 -26.17 -0.92
CA ARG A 75 7.15 -25.89 -0.65
C ARG A 75 7.45 -24.44 -0.98
N VAL A 76 7.54 -23.60 0.05
CA VAL A 76 7.70 -22.15 -0.09
C VAL A 76 9.07 -21.70 0.40
N ALA A 77 9.75 -20.88 -0.40
CA ALA A 77 10.91 -20.10 0.03
C ALA A 77 10.59 -18.59 0.03
N VAL A 78 10.99 -17.89 1.09
CA VAL A 78 10.89 -16.43 1.19
C VAL A 78 12.30 -15.84 1.21
N LEU A 79 12.56 -14.90 0.30
CA LEU A 79 13.84 -14.18 0.17
C LEU A 79 13.74 -12.83 0.86
N GLU A 80 14.76 -12.48 1.65
CA GLU A 80 14.90 -11.14 2.21
C GLU A 80 16.35 -10.66 2.05
N ARG A 81 16.55 -9.45 1.53
CA ARG A 81 17.88 -8.89 1.27
C ARG A 81 18.66 -8.66 2.56
N GLY A 82 17.96 -8.36 3.65
CA GLY A 82 18.52 -8.27 4.99
C GLY A 82 17.94 -9.33 5.91
N LYS A 83 17.81 -9.00 7.20
CA LYS A 83 17.01 -9.79 8.14
C LYS A 83 15.54 -9.46 7.97
N LEU A 84 14.67 -10.47 8.01
CA LEU A 84 13.24 -10.27 8.06
C LEU A 84 12.89 -9.84 9.49
N GLN A 85 12.65 -8.55 9.68
CA GLN A 85 12.32 -7.98 10.97
C GLN A 85 11.34 -6.81 10.81
N GLY A 86 10.41 -6.71 11.75
CA GLY A 86 9.52 -5.56 11.85
C GLY A 86 10.28 -4.28 12.18
N ARG A 87 9.71 -3.14 11.77
CA ARG A 87 10.15 -1.83 12.24
C ARG A 87 9.40 -1.51 13.54
N GLU A 88 10.00 -0.71 14.40
CA GLU A 88 9.34 -0.23 15.63
C GLU A 88 8.18 0.75 15.35
N GLN A 89 8.06 1.24 14.12
CA GLN A 89 6.95 2.07 13.68
C GLN A 89 5.69 1.21 13.55
N GLU A 90 4.67 1.54 14.32
CA GLU A 90 3.36 0.87 14.26
C GLU A 90 2.68 1.04 12.90
N TRP A 91 1.87 0.05 12.51
CA TRP A 91 1.01 0.12 11.33
C TRP A 91 -0.44 0.35 11.74
N ASN A 92 -1.00 1.48 11.32
CA ASN A 92 -2.39 1.83 11.60
C ASN A 92 -3.35 1.06 10.69
N ILE A 93 -4.38 0.46 11.30
CA ILE A 93 -5.41 -0.33 10.61
C ILE A 93 -6.69 -0.34 11.45
N SER A 94 -7.83 -0.71 10.86
CA SER A 94 -9.09 -0.83 11.61
C SER A 94 -9.20 -2.24 12.20
N ARG A 95 -9.76 -2.36 13.42
CA ARG A 95 -9.84 -3.63 14.17
C ARG A 95 -10.37 -4.81 13.35
N LYS A 96 -11.42 -4.58 12.55
CA LYS A 96 -12.06 -5.61 11.74
C LYS A 96 -11.14 -6.23 10.69
N GLU A 97 -10.25 -5.43 10.10
CA GLU A 97 -9.36 -5.92 9.04
C GLU A 97 -8.38 -6.97 9.57
N LEU A 98 -8.11 -6.97 10.88
CA LEU A 98 -7.24 -7.94 11.54
C LEU A 98 -7.88 -9.31 11.76
N GLU A 99 -9.21 -9.45 11.63
CA GLU A 99 -9.93 -10.73 11.80
C GLU A 99 -9.41 -11.79 10.83
N VAL A 100 -8.95 -11.37 9.64
CA VAL A 100 -8.38 -12.28 8.63
C VAL A 100 -7.18 -13.08 9.13
N PHE A 101 -6.42 -12.55 10.12
CA PHE A 101 -5.32 -13.30 10.73
C PHE A 101 -5.82 -14.50 11.55
N ILE A 102 -6.98 -14.36 12.19
CA ILE A 102 -7.63 -15.45 12.93
C ILE A 102 -8.27 -16.43 11.94
N ASP A 103 -9.00 -15.93 10.95
CA ASP A 103 -9.69 -16.76 9.94
C ASP A 103 -8.72 -17.65 9.15
N LEU A 104 -7.50 -17.19 8.94
CA LEU A 104 -6.43 -17.92 8.26
C LEU A 104 -5.52 -18.70 9.22
N ASN A 105 -5.81 -18.70 10.52
CA ASN A 105 -5.00 -19.33 11.58
C ASN A 105 -3.54 -18.85 11.59
N LEU A 106 -3.29 -17.62 11.16
CA LEU A 106 -1.97 -17.00 11.21
C LEU A 106 -1.62 -16.61 12.65
N LEU A 107 -2.61 -16.07 13.36
CA LEU A 107 -2.54 -15.72 14.78
C LEU A 107 -3.72 -16.36 15.53
N SER A 108 -3.50 -16.70 16.79
CA SER A 108 -4.55 -16.90 17.79
C SER A 108 -5.08 -15.55 18.28
N GLU A 109 -6.22 -15.55 18.97
CA GLU A 109 -6.76 -14.32 19.59
C GLU A 109 -5.78 -13.67 20.58
N VAL A 110 -5.01 -14.49 21.30
CA VAL A 110 -4.01 -14.01 22.28
C VAL A 110 -2.83 -13.35 21.57
N GLU A 111 -2.33 -13.97 20.49
CA GLU A 111 -1.24 -13.40 19.69
C GLU A 111 -1.72 -12.13 18.98
N LEU A 112 -2.93 -12.10 18.44
CA LEU A 112 -3.48 -10.88 17.84
C LEU A 112 -3.60 -9.74 18.86
N LYS A 113 -4.11 -10.03 20.06
CA LYS A 113 -4.15 -9.04 21.14
C LYS A 113 -2.75 -8.52 21.52
N THR A 114 -1.74 -9.39 21.46
CA THR A 114 -0.35 -9.01 21.75
C THR A 114 0.26 -8.20 20.61
N ALA A 115 -0.12 -8.47 19.36
CA ALA A 115 0.32 -7.73 18.19
C ALA A 115 -0.27 -6.29 18.15
N ILE A 116 -1.37 -6.03 18.85
CA ILE A 116 -1.93 -4.68 18.98
C ILE A 116 -1.12 -3.90 20.01
N ALA A 117 -0.35 -2.91 19.54
CA ALA A 117 0.46 -2.03 20.36
C ALA A 117 -0.37 -0.92 21.00
N THR A 118 -1.27 -0.34 20.22
CA THR A 118 -2.10 0.78 20.63
C THR A 118 -3.51 0.66 20.08
N GLU A 119 -4.46 1.22 20.83
CA GLU A 119 -5.82 1.44 20.42
C GLU A 119 -6.24 2.80 20.96
N TYR A 120 -6.78 3.64 20.09
CA TYR A 120 -7.29 4.96 20.47
C TYR A 120 -8.67 5.17 19.85
N ASN A 121 -9.41 6.13 20.38
CA ASN A 121 -10.67 6.59 19.81
C ASN A 121 -11.07 7.89 20.53
N PRO A 122 -11.68 8.87 19.83
CA PRO A 122 -11.95 8.91 18.39
C PRO A 122 -10.76 9.39 17.53
N ALA A 123 -10.96 9.36 16.22
CA ALA A 123 -10.10 10.01 15.24
C ALA A 123 -10.81 11.20 14.58
N ARG A 124 -10.05 12.16 14.05
CA ARG A 124 -10.54 13.45 13.55
C ARG A 124 -10.21 13.66 12.07
N LEU A 125 -11.12 14.34 11.38
CA LEU A 125 -10.86 15.05 10.13
C LEU A 125 -10.98 16.56 10.40
N SER A 126 -10.03 17.36 9.91
CA SER A 126 -10.00 18.81 10.21
C SER A 126 -9.54 19.64 9.01
N PHE A 127 -10.28 20.71 8.75
CA PHE A 127 -10.03 21.67 7.66
C PHE A 127 -10.26 23.11 8.16
N PRO A 128 -9.63 24.14 7.56
CA PRO A 128 -9.76 25.51 8.04
C PRO A 128 -11.20 26.01 8.01
N ASN A 129 -11.63 26.72 9.05
CA ASN A 129 -12.94 27.36 9.15
C ASN A 129 -14.15 26.41 9.02
N ASN A 130 -13.98 25.12 9.31
CA ASN A 130 -15.03 24.11 9.27
C ASN A 130 -15.14 23.38 10.61
N ILE A 131 -16.27 22.72 10.84
CA ILE A 131 -16.47 21.87 12.02
C ILE A 131 -15.63 20.61 11.86
N GLU A 132 -14.99 20.19 12.95
CA GLU A 132 -14.23 18.94 12.99
C GLU A 132 -15.17 17.74 12.94
N ILE A 133 -14.81 16.77 12.11
CA ILE A 133 -15.57 15.52 11.95
C ILE A 133 -14.88 14.45 12.78
N TRP A 134 -15.63 13.79 13.64
CA TRP A 134 -15.11 12.77 14.55
C TRP A 134 -15.64 11.38 14.19
N VAL A 135 -14.73 10.43 13.99
CA VAL A 135 -15.05 9.05 13.65
C VAL A 135 -14.45 8.09 14.66
N LYS A 136 -15.09 6.94 14.84
CA LYS A 136 -14.59 5.85 15.67
C LYS A 136 -14.26 4.64 14.81
N ASP A 137 -13.31 3.85 15.27
CA ASP A 137 -12.99 2.52 14.74
C ASP A 137 -12.48 2.52 13.28
N VAL A 138 -11.82 3.60 12.89
CA VAL A 138 -11.17 3.78 11.58
C VAL A 138 -9.68 4.04 11.79
N LEU A 139 -8.82 3.16 11.27
CA LEU A 139 -7.34 3.23 11.40
C LEU A 139 -6.83 3.38 12.85
N ASN A 140 -7.67 3.00 13.81
CA ASN A 140 -7.54 3.36 15.22
C ASN A 140 -6.69 2.36 16.03
N ILE A 141 -6.22 1.30 15.38
CA ILE A 141 -5.36 0.27 15.96
C ILE A 141 -3.95 0.42 15.39
N GLY A 142 -2.97 0.59 16.26
CA GLY A 142 -1.56 0.48 15.92
C GLY A 142 -1.06 -0.96 16.14
N VAL A 143 -0.64 -1.62 15.07
CA VAL A 143 -0.07 -2.97 15.10
C VAL A 143 1.45 -2.88 15.27
N ASP A 144 2.02 -3.71 16.14
CA ASP A 144 3.45 -3.91 16.35
C ASP A 144 4.04 -4.83 15.26
N PRO A 145 4.78 -4.31 14.26
CA PRO A 145 5.34 -5.14 13.20
C PRO A 145 6.45 -6.06 13.71
N VAL A 146 7.15 -5.69 14.80
CA VAL A 146 8.23 -6.51 15.37
C VAL A 146 7.64 -7.81 15.87
N TYR A 147 6.59 -7.73 16.70
CA TYR A 147 5.91 -8.91 17.21
C TYR A 147 5.16 -9.68 16.11
N LEU A 148 4.41 -8.97 15.25
CA LEU A 148 3.62 -9.60 14.18
C LEU A 148 4.52 -10.40 13.23
N LEU A 149 5.58 -9.80 12.70
CA LEU A 149 6.43 -10.47 11.71
C LEU A 149 7.23 -11.61 12.32
N GLU A 150 7.68 -11.49 13.57
CA GLU A 150 8.36 -12.59 14.26
C GLU A 150 7.41 -13.78 14.50
N THR A 151 6.16 -13.51 14.89
CA THR A 151 5.14 -14.55 15.07
C THR A 151 4.83 -15.26 13.74
N LEU A 152 4.63 -14.50 12.66
CA LEU A 152 4.40 -15.07 11.32
C LEU A 152 5.62 -15.84 10.81
N LYS A 153 6.84 -15.35 11.07
CA LYS A 153 8.09 -16.03 10.73
C LYS A 153 8.18 -17.40 11.43
N ASN A 154 7.87 -17.46 12.71
CA ASN A 154 7.87 -18.73 13.45
C ASN A 154 6.82 -19.70 12.89
N ARG A 155 5.59 -19.21 12.64
CA ARG A 155 4.53 -20.02 12.01
C ARG A 155 4.93 -20.55 10.64
N PHE A 156 5.60 -19.74 9.83
CA PHE A 156 6.10 -20.13 8.51
C PHE A 156 7.15 -21.25 8.60
N LEU A 157 8.10 -21.14 9.52
CA LEU A 157 9.13 -22.16 9.75
C LEU A 157 8.53 -23.46 10.30
N GLU A 158 7.57 -23.37 11.23
CA GLU A 158 6.82 -24.52 11.75
C GLU A 158 6.05 -25.27 10.65
N ALA A 159 5.52 -24.53 9.68
CA ALA A 159 4.85 -25.09 8.50
C ALA A 159 5.82 -25.66 7.45
N GLY A 160 7.13 -25.67 7.70
CA GLY A 160 8.16 -26.19 6.79
C GLY A 160 8.63 -25.21 5.71
N GLY A 161 8.25 -23.93 5.83
CA GLY A 161 8.74 -22.86 4.97
C GLY A 161 10.24 -22.61 5.12
N ILE A 162 10.90 -22.19 4.04
CA ILE A 162 12.33 -21.86 4.03
C ILE A 162 12.53 -20.35 3.96
N LEU A 163 13.08 -19.77 5.02
CA LEU A 163 13.45 -18.35 5.04
C LEU A 163 14.92 -18.17 4.67
N LEU A 164 15.18 -17.38 3.64
CA LEU A 164 16.52 -17.03 3.16
C LEU A 164 16.77 -15.53 3.44
N GLU A 165 17.26 -15.24 4.64
CA GLU A 165 17.68 -13.91 5.06
C GLU A 165 19.09 -13.58 4.52
N ASN A 166 19.35 -12.29 4.32
CA ASN A 166 20.56 -11.79 3.67
C ASN A 166 20.78 -12.42 2.29
N THR A 167 19.69 -12.61 1.55
CA THR A 167 19.66 -13.19 0.21
C THR A 167 18.94 -12.25 -0.73
N ALA A 168 19.71 -11.59 -1.60
CA ALA A 168 19.18 -10.61 -2.54
C ALA A 168 18.75 -11.28 -3.86
N TYR A 169 17.58 -10.90 -4.37
CA TYR A 169 17.19 -11.23 -5.74
C TYR A 169 18.07 -10.47 -6.75
N GLU A 170 18.60 -11.18 -7.74
CA GLU A 170 19.39 -10.60 -8.83
C GLU A 170 18.66 -10.66 -10.17
N SER A 171 18.20 -11.85 -10.55
CA SER A 171 17.54 -12.08 -11.83
C SER A 171 16.69 -13.35 -11.83
N ALA A 172 15.83 -13.48 -12.84
CA ALA A 172 15.01 -14.64 -13.10
C ALA A 172 15.05 -15.02 -14.58
N ILE A 173 15.06 -16.32 -14.86
CA ILE A 173 14.85 -16.88 -16.20
C ILE A 173 13.56 -17.68 -16.14
N ILE A 174 12.58 -17.29 -16.94
CA ILE A 174 11.29 -17.95 -17.04
C ILE A 174 11.38 -19.04 -18.11
N HIS A 175 11.01 -20.25 -17.72
CA HIS A 175 10.93 -21.42 -18.56
C HIS A 175 9.46 -21.87 -18.71
N PRO A 176 9.12 -22.73 -19.68
CA PRO A 176 7.74 -23.19 -19.85
C PRO A 176 7.15 -23.86 -18.61
N ASP A 177 7.98 -24.54 -17.80
CA ASP A 177 7.58 -25.33 -16.63
C ASP A 177 8.12 -24.83 -15.28
N GLY A 178 8.78 -23.67 -15.24
CA GLY A 178 9.24 -23.07 -13.98
C GLY A 178 9.99 -21.76 -14.16
N VAL A 179 10.63 -21.30 -13.10
CA VAL A 179 11.48 -20.10 -13.07
C VAL A 179 12.78 -20.46 -12.35
N ALA A 180 13.92 -20.13 -12.96
CA ALA A 180 15.22 -20.16 -12.31
C ALA A 180 15.53 -18.77 -11.74
N VAL A 181 15.57 -18.67 -10.41
CA VAL A 181 15.77 -17.41 -9.69
C VAL A 181 17.22 -17.36 -9.22
N ASN A 182 18.00 -16.44 -9.79
CA ASN A 182 19.35 -16.15 -9.36
C ASN A 182 19.30 -15.21 -8.16
N VAL A 183 19.96 -15.61 -7.08
CA VAL A 183 20.05 -14.81 -5.86
C VAL A 183 21.49 -14.77 -5.35
N THR A 184 21.83 -13.72 -4.60
CA THR A 184 23.13 -13.57 -3.95
C THR A 184 22.94 -13.65 -2.45
N GLU A 185 23.54 -14.64 -1.81
CA GLU A 185 23.70 -14.67 -0.35
C GLU A 185 24.83 -13.71 0.05
N ILE A 186 24.56 -12.83 1.00
CA ILE A 186 25.47 -11.77 1.47
C ILE A 186 25.66 -11.97 2.96
N HIS A 187 26.89 -12.20 3.42
CA HIS A 187 27.19 -12.34 4.87
C HIS A 187 26.27 -13.31 5.64
N SER A 188 25.74 -14.34 4.97
CA SER A 188 24.89 -15.35 5.59
C SER A 188 25.70 -16.22 6.56
N PRO A 189 25.13 -16.67 7.70
CA PRO A 189 25.80 -17.62 8.60
C PRO A 189 26.31 -18.89 7.90
N ARG A 190 25.67 -19.28 6.79
CA ARG A 190 26.10 -20.41 5.94
C ARG A 190 27.45 -20.14 5.28
N LEU A 191 27.73 -18.89 4.90
CA LEU A 191 28.98 -18.47 4.26
C LEU A 191 30.13 -18.29 5.24
N ALA A 192 29.83 -17.98 6.51
CA ALA A 192 30.85 -17.84 7.56
C ALA A 192 31.68 -19.12 7.74
N GLY A 193 31.07 -20.29 7.52
CA GLY A 193 31.78 -21.59 7.53
C GLY A 193 32.62 -21.87 6.27
N GLU A 194 32.36 -21.15 5.17
CA GLU A 194 33.02 -21.34 3.87
C GLU A 194 34.09 -20.26 3.57
N GLY A 195 34.21 -19.23 4.42
CA GLY A 195 35.16 -18.12 4.23
C GLY A 195 34.82 -17.19 3.06
N LEU A 196 33.58 -17.23 2.55
CA LEU A 196 33.11 -16.43 1.41
C LEU A 196 32.37 -15.17 1.89
N GLY A 197 32.59 -14.04 1.22
CA GLY A 197 31.85 -12.79 1.48
C GLY A 197 30.45 -12.79 0.86
N GLU A 198 30.33 -13.37 -0.33
CA GLU A 198 29.10 -13.48 -1.12
C GLU A 198 29.09 -14.79 -1.92
N ARG A 199 27.89 -15.32 -2.21
CA ARG A 199 27.69 -16.52 -3.02
C ARG A 199 26.44 -16.41 -3.86
N SER A 200 26.57 -16.62 -5.17
CA SER A 200 25.41 -16.72 -6.06
C SER A 200 24.87 -18.15 -6.08
N ILE A 201 23.55 -18.29 -5.94
CA ILE A 201 22.83 -19.56 -6.01
C ILE A 201 21.61 -19.42 -6.94
N ILE A 202 21.16 -20.55 -7.48
CA ILE A 202 19.97 -20.63 -8.33
C ILE A 202 18.91 -21.42 -7.58
N LEU A 203 17.72 -20.84 -7.44
CA LEU A 203 16.54 -21.52 -6.89
C LEU A 203 15.57 -21.82 -8.03
N LYS A 204 15.18 -23.07 -8.20
CA LYS A 204 14.18 -23.45 -9.22
C LYS A 204 12.79 -23.51 -8.59
N THR A 205 11.83 -22.80 -9.16
CA THR A 205 10.45 -22.71 -8.64
C THR A 205 9.40 -22.88 -9.72
N ARG A 206 8.16 -23.24 -9.36
CA ARG A 206 7.01 -23.21 -10.29
C ARG A 206 6.44 -21.80 -10.48
N LEU A 207 6.49 -20.99 -9.41
CA LEU A 207 5.92 -19.64 -9.32
C LEU A 207 6.88 -18.72 -8.55
N LEU A 208 7.13 -17.53 -9.10
CA LEU A 208 7.82 -16.43 -8.42
C LEU A 208 6.81 -15.34 -8.07
N ILE A 209 6.75 -14.97 -6.79
CA ILE A 209 5.89 -13.88 -6.29
C ILE A 209 6.76 -12.70 -5.92
N ASP A 210 6.46 -11.54 -6.49
CA ASP A 210 7.14 -10.29 -6.21
C ASP A 210 6.45 -9.50 -5.09
N ALA A 211 7.11 -9.40 -3.95
CA ALA A 211 6.72 -8.61 -2.79
C ALA A 211 7.86 -7.67 -2.33
N MET A 212 8.75 -7.27 -3.25
CA MET A 212 9.96 -6.48 -2.95
C MET A 212 9.71 -4.97 -2.77
N GLY A 213 8.45 -4.54 -2.86
CA GLY A 213 8.02 -3.16 -2.69
C GLY A 213 7.99 -2.33 -3.97
N ASN A 214 7.78 -1.02 -3.81
CA ASN A 214 7.60 -0.05 -4.91
C ASN A 214 8.78 0.02 -5.90
N PHE A 215 9.98 -0.32 -5.45
CA PHE A 215 11.21 -0.29 -6.27
C PHE A 215 11.63 -1.67 -6.78
N SER A 216 10.73 -2.65 -6.75
CA SER A 216 10.98 -3.99 -7.28
C SER A 216 11.62 -3.93 -8.68
N PRO A 217 12.73 -4.63 -8.91
CA PRO A 217 13.34 -4.69 -10.24
C PRO A 217 12.42 -5.34 -11.27
N LEU A 218 11.58 -6.30 -10.87
CA LEU A 218 10.61 -6.97 -11.74
C LEU A 218 9.56 -5.97 -12.25
N VAL A 219 8.96 -5.22 -11.34
CA VAL A 219 7.94 -4.20 -11.66
C VAL A 219 8.55 -3.06 -12.49
N ARG A 220 9.74 -2.59 -12.12
CA ARG A 220 10.43 -1.52 -12.87
C ARG A 220 10.77 -1.94 -14.29
N GLN A 221 11.17 -3.19 -14.51
CA GLN A 221 11.37 -3.75 -15.84
C GLN A 221 10.05 -3.86 -16.60
N ALA A 222 9.00 -4.40 -15.97
CA ALA A 222 7.67 -4.53 -16.58
C ALA A 222 7.06 -3.18 -16.98
N ARG A 223 7.34 -2.12 -16.22
CA ARG A 223 6.91 -0.74 -16.51
C ARG A 223 7.86 0.00 -17.47
N GLN A 224 8.99 -0.57 -17.87
CA GLN A 224 9.94 0.00 -18.84
C GLN A 224 10.37 1.45 -18.53
N GLY A 225 10.52 1.80 -17.25
CA GLY A 225 10.89 3.16 -16.83
C GLY A 225 9.78 4.21 -16.95
N GLN A 226 8.53 3.80 -17.13
CA GLN A 226 7.42 4.72 -17.07
C GLN A 226 7.44 5.47 -15.73
N LYS A 227 7.37 6.80 -15.80
CA LYS A 227 7.19 7.65 -14.62
C LYS A 227 5.82 7.37 -13.99
N PRO A 228 5.72 7.43 -12.66
CA PRO A 228 4.42 7.35 -12.02
C PRO A 228 3.51 8.51 -12.43
N ASP A 229 2.21 8.26 -12.48
CA ASP A 229 1.18 9.27 -12.75
C ASP A 229 1.05 10.27 -11.60
N ALA A 230 1.40 9.84 -10.38
CA ALA A 230 1.45 10.66 -9.18
C ALA A 230 2.40 10.06 -8.14
N VAL A 231 2.82 10.87 -7.18
CA VAL A 231 3.68 10.46 -6.07
C VAL A 231 3.14 11.08 -4.80
N CYS A 232 3.12 10.33 -3.71
CA CYS A 232 3.00 10.91 -2.38
C CYS A 232 4.37 11.02 -1.74
N LEU A 233 4.71 12.21 -1.27
CA LEU A 233 5.85 12.41 -0.37
C LEU A 233 5.32 12.44 1.05
N VAL A 234 5.98 11.74 1.97
CA VAL A 234 5.67 11.78 3.40
C VAL A 234 6.94 11.96 4.22
N VAL A 235 6.83 12.76 5.26
CA VAL A 235 7.83 12.94 6.32
C VAL A 235 7.11 12.96 7.66
N GLY A 236 7.79 12.65 8.74
CA GLY A 236 7.19 12.69 10.06
C GLY A 236 8.12 12.22 11.15
N THR A 237 7.66 12.36 12.39
CA THR A 237 8.39 11.89 13.56
C THR A 237 7.48 11.18 14.54
N CYS A 238 8.06 10.31 15.35
CA CYS A 238 7.46 9.83 16.58
C CYS A 238 8.15 10.54 17.75
N ALA A 239 7.40 11.20 18.62
CA ALA A 239 7.97 11.95 19.75
C ALA A 239 7.11 11.83 21.02
N THR A 240 7.78 11.96 22.17
CA THR A 240 7.14 12.14 23.48
C THR A 240 7.11 13.62 23.86
N GLY A 241 6.24 14.00 24.80
CA GLY A 241 6.14 15.38 25.31
C GLY A 241 4.80 16.06 24.99
N TYR A 242 3.97 15.45 24.15
CA TYR A 242 2.62 15.93 23.86
C TYR A 242 1.73 15.87 25.12
N PRO A 243 1.00 16.95 25.47
CA PRO A 243 0.14 16.98 26.65
C PRO A 243 -1.12 16.11 26.48
N ASN A 244 -1.65 16.03 25.25
CA ASN A 244 -2.83 15.24 24.90
C ASN A 244 -2.45 14.22 23.82
N ASN A 245 -2.80 12.95 24.00
CA ASN A 245 -2.51 11.90 23.04
C ASN A 245 -3.56 10.77 23.05
N GLU A 246 -4.82 11.12 23.32
CA GLU A 246 -5.93 10.17 23.40
C GLU A 246 -6.69 10.03 22.07
N THR A 247 -6.50 10.98 21.16
CA THR A 247 -7.15 11.05 19.86
C THR A 247 -6.14 11.09 18.72
N GLY A 248 -6.58 10.68 17.53
CA GLY A 248 -5.79 10.77 16.30
C GLY A 248 -6.40 11.70 15.26
N ASP A 249 -5.61 12.08 14.26
CA ASP A 249 -6.04 12.76 13.05
C ASP A 249 -5.83 11.79 11.88
N ILE A 250 -6.92 11.35 11.24
CA ILE A 250 -6.85 10.51 10.03
C ILE A 250 -6.52 11.39 8.82
N PHE A 251 -7.03 12.62 8.80
CA PHE A 251 -6.80 13.50 7.67
C PHE A 251 -7.07 14.96 8.06
N ALA A 252 -6.00 15.73 8.20
CA ALA A 252 -6.07 17.15 8.50
C ALA A 252 -5.35 17.98 7.44
N SER A 253 -5.81 19.21 7.23
CA SER A 253 -5.09 20.22 6.46
C SER A 253 -5.46 21.58 7.04
N PHE A 254 -4.47 22.43 7.30
CA PHE A 254 -4.73 23.75 7.90
C PHE A 254 -4.03 24.90 7.16
N THR A 255 -3.11 24.62 6.25
CA THR A 255 -2.40 25.64 5.48
C THR A 255 -3.06 25.86 4.11
N PRO A 256 -2.95 27.06 3.52
CA PRO A 256 -3.15 27.23 2.08
C PRO A 256 -2.16 26.38 1.28
N LEU A 257 -2.33 26.35 -0.05
CA LEU A 257 -1.29 25.82 -0.95
C LEU A 257 0.08 26.45 -0.67
N GLN A 258 1.09 25.59 -0.53
CA GLN A 258 2.50 25.95 -0.34
C GLN A 258 3.35 25.14 -1.30
N ASN A 259 4.39 25.74 -1.90
CA ASN A 259 5.30 25.04 -2.80
C ASN A 259 4.58 24.26 -3.94
N GLN A 260 3.49 24.85 -4.48
CA GLN A 260 2.62 24.20 -5.47
C GLN A 260 2.11 22.82 -5.01
N CYS A 261 1.78 22.69 -3.73
CA CYS A 261 1.29 21.48 -3.08
C CYS A 261 0.26 21.83 -2.01
N GLN A 262 -0.69 20.94 -1.75
CA GLN A 262 -1.48 20.96 -0.52
C GLN A 262 -0.79 20.08 0.51
N TYR A 263 -0.64 20.58 1.73
CA TYR A 263 -0.05 19.85 2.85
C TYR A 263 -1.14 19.21 3.69
N PHE A 264 -1.03 17.91 3.88
CA PHE A 264 -1.93 17.09 4.66
C PHE A 264 -1.20 16.49 5.84
N TRP A 265 -1.93 16.28 6.92
CA TRP A 265 -1.38 15.82 8.18
C TRP A 265 -2.16 14.64 8.72
N GLU A 266 -1.42 13.74 9.34
CA GLU A 266 -1.91 12.60 10.08
C GLU A 266 -1.21 12.58 11.44
N ALA A 267 -1.93 12.16 12.48
CA ALA A 267 -1.34 12.05 13.81
C ALA A 267 -1.98 10.90 14.58
N PHE A 268 -1.16 10.00 15.09
CA PHE A 268 -1.61 8.77 15.76
C PHE A 268 -0.95 8.64 17.12
N PRO A 269 -1.71 8.37 18.18
CA PRO A 269 -1.16 7.81 19.41
C PRO A 269 -0.36 6.54 19.11
N ALA A 270 0.81 6.40 19.72
CA ALA A 270 1.72 5.27 19.57
C ALA A 270 2.31 4.91 20.94
N ARG A 271 2.82 3.70 21.09
CA ARG A 271 3.42 3.20 22.34
C ARG A 271 4.54 4.10 22.85
N ASP A 272 5.34 4.64 21.92
CA ASP A 272 6.50 5.48 22.22
C ASP A 272 6.19 6.99 22.11
N GLY A 273 4.92 7.39 22.13
CA GLY A 273 4.50 8.79 22.09
C GLY A 273 3.42 9.05 21.05
N ARG A 274 3.62 10.05 20.19
CA ARG A 274 2.71 10.39 19.09
C ARG A 274 3.47 10.39 17.79
N THR A 275 2.95 9.68 16.82
CA THR A 275 3.49 9.67 15.45
C THR A 275 2.74 10.70 14.63
N THR A 276 3.44 11.69 14.10
CA THR A 276 2.85 12.79 13.33
C THR A 276 3.51 12.85 11.96
N TYR A 277 2.70 12.82 10.91
CA TYR A 277 3.13 12.90 9.51
C TYR A 277 2.67 14.19 8.84
N LEU A 278 3.52 14.70 7.95
CA LEU A 278 3.18 15.64 6.89
C LEU A 278 3.35 14.90 5.56
N PHE A 279 2.33 14.96 4.71
CA PHE A 279 2.38 14.38 3.38
C PHE A 279 1.71 15.26 2.32
N THR A 280 2.01 14.98 1.06
CA THR A 280 1.43 15.69 -0.08
C THR A 280 1.40 14.85 -1.34
N TYR A 281 0.40 15.10 -2.20
CA TYR A 281 0.25 14.48 -3.52
C TYR A 281 0.79 15.40 -4.61
N LEU A 282 1.67 14.87 -5.46
CA LEU A 282 2.31 15.61 -6.54
C LEU A 282 2.61 14.76 -7.77
N ASP A 283 3.03 15.40 -8.86
CA ASP A 283 3.54 14.73 -10.07
C ASP A 283 5.06 14.49 -9.97
N ALA A 284 5.61 13.64 -10.84
CA ALA A 284 7.06 13.39 -10.92
C ALA A 284 7.81 14.42 -11.80
N ASP A 285 7.48 15.72 -11.64
CA ASP A 285 8.15 16.82 -12.34
C ASP A 285 9.54 17.11 -11.72
N PRO A 286 10.60 17.31 -12.53
CA PRO A 286 11.94 17.64 -12.05
C PRO A 286 12.02 18.84 -11.10
N GLN A 287 11.10 19.80 -11.17
CA GLN A 287 11.09 20.99 -10.31
C GLN A 287 10.56 20.73 -8.89
N ARG A 288 9.99 19.55 -8.61
CA ARG A 288 9.47 19.22 -7.27
C ARG A 288 10.58 19.20 -6.23
N PHE A 289 10.27 19.67 -5.04
CA PHE A 289 11.23 19.75 -3.91
C PHE A 289 11.62 18.35 -3.40
N SER A 290 12.58 18.34 -2.48
CA SER A 290 13.11 17.13 -1.86
C SER A 290 12.38 16.78 -0.56
N LEU A 291 12.44 15.54 -0.11
CA LEU A 291 11.98 15.11 1.21
C LEU A 291 12.67 15.91 2.33
N GLU A 292 13.96 16.22 2.21
CA GLU A 292 14.65 17.11 3.18
C GLU A 292 14.01 18.51 3.23
N SER A 293 13.56 19.04 2.10
CA SER A 293 12.80 20.31 2.07
C SER A 293 11.42 20.18 2.71
N LEU A 294 10.72 19.07 2.47
CA LEU A 294 9.42 18.80 3.10
C LEU A 294 9.54 18.63 4.61
N PHE A 295 10.62 17.99 5.08
CA PHE A 295 10.91 17.83 6.51
C PHE A 295 11.17 19.18 7.19
N GLU A 296 11.77 20.12 6.46
CA GLU A 296 11.97 21.47 6.96
C GLU A 296 10.62 22.19 7.19
N ASP A 297 9.68 22.03 6.26
CA ASP A 297 8.34 22.58 6.40
C ASP A 297 7.55 21.85 7.49
N TYR A 298 7.73 20.53 7.65
CA TYR A 298 7.18 19.77 8.78
C TYR A 298 7.58 20.38 10.13
N PHE A 299 8.87 20.61 10.37
CA PHE A 299 9.30 21.17 11.65
C PHE A 299 8.83 22.59 11.89
N LYS A 300 8.74 23.42 10.84
CA LYS A 300 8.20 24.79 10.95
C LYS A 300 6.71 24.82 11.30
N LEU A 301 5.94 23.90 10.75
CA LEU A 301 4.48 23.87 10.86
C LEU A 301 3.98 22.99 12.02
N LEU A 302 4.80 22.06 12.51
CA LEU A 302 4.45 21.16 13.61
C LEU A 302 3.96 21.91 14.87
N PRO A 303 4.55 23.05 15.28
CA PRO A 303 4.08 23.78 16.45
C PRO A 303 2.67 24.33 16.32
N GLU A 304 2.32 24.84 15.14
CA GLU A 304 0.96 25.31 14.85
C GLU A 304 0.00 24.13 14.76
N TYR A 305 0.39 23.04 14.11
CA TYR A 305 -0.49 21.89 13.94
C TYR A 305 -0.83 21.20 15.27
N GLN A 306 0.19 20.89 16.08
CA GLN A 306 0.04 20.14 17.33
C GLN A 306 -0.10 21.06 18.56
N GLN A 307 -0.08 22.38 18.36
CA GLN A 307 -0.19 23.40 19.42
C GLN A 307 0.87 23.18 20.52
N ILE A 308 2.13 22.97 20.11
CA ILE A 308 3.24 22.60 20.99
C ILE A 308 4.57 23.15 20.49
N GLU A 309 5.42 23.64 21.39
CA GLU A 309 6.75 24.10 21.01
C GLU A 309 7.72 22.91 20.75
N LEU A 310 8.56 23.00 19.73
CA LEU A 310 9.49 21.91 19.35
C LEU A 310 10.41 21.48 20.51
N HIS A 311 10.86 22.44 21.34
CA HIS A 311 11.76 22.15 22.46
C HIS A 311 11.10 21.34 23.59
N GLN A 312 9.76 21.21 23.58
CA GLN A 312 9.01 20.37 24.52
C GLN A 312 8.95 18.91 24.05
N LEU A 313 9.31 18.64 22.79
CA LEU A 313 9.27 17.31 22.20
C LEU A 313 10.61 16.60 22.34
N THR A 314 10.56 15.33 22.69
CA THR A 314 11.70 14.42 22.57
C THR A 314 11.46 13.48 21.41
N PHE A 315 12.09 13.78 20.27
CA PHE A 315 11.99 12.97 19.06
C PHE A 315 12.67 11.61 19.26
N LYS A 316 11.90 10.53 19.03
CA LYS A 316 12.36 9.15 19.17
C LYS A 316 12.74 8.56 17.82
N ARG A 317 11.98 8.88 16.77
CA ARG A 317 12.16 8.33 15.42
C ARG A 317 11.79 9.36 14.37
N ALA A 318 12.42 9.24 13.21
CA ALA A 318 12.06 9.95 11.99
C ALA A 318 11.59 8.98 10.93
N LEU A 319 10.61 9.41 10.15
CA LEU A 319 9.86 8.62 9.19
C LEU A 319 9.81 9.41 7.89
N PHE A 320 10.13 8.78 6.77
CA PHE A 320 10.10 9.45 5.48
C PHE A 320 10.05 8.41 4.36
N GLY A 321 9.45 8.81 3.25
CA GLY A 321 9.35 7.96 2.07
C GLY A 321 8.63 8.67 0.95
N PHE A 322 8.68 8.04 -0.22
CA PHE A 322 7.85 8.45 -1.34
C PHE A 322 7.24 7.25 -2.02
N PHE A 323 5.96 7.39 -2.38
CA PHE A 323 5.14 6.30 -2.89
C PHE A 323 4.71 6.62 -4.33
N PRO A 324 5.33 5.99 -5.34
CA PRO A 324 4.91 6.15 -6.72
C PRO A 324 3.56 5.46 -6.96
N CYS A 325 2.68 6.12 -7.70
CA CYS A 325 1.37 5.60 -8.08
C CYS A 325 1.16 5.63 -9.58
N TYR A 326 0.56 4.56 -10.10
CA TYR A 326 0.31 4.37 -11.52
C TYR A 326 -1.18 4.09 -11.74
N LYS A 327 -1.80 4.82 -12.67
CA LYS A 327 -3.23 4.65 -13.00
C LYS A 327 -3.54 3.26 -13.50
N ASN A 328 -2.60 2.67 -14.25
CA ASN A 328 -2.65 1.28 -14.65
C ASN A 328 -2.11 0.39 -13.53
N SER A 329 -2.85 0.32 -12.43
CA SER A 329 -2.63 -0.60 -11.31
C SER A 329 -3.96 -1.23 -10.85
N PRO A 330 -3.96 -2.47 -10.31
CA PRO A 330 -2.81 -3.34 -10.08
C PRO A 330 -2.05 -3.72 -11.36
N LEU A 331 -0.72 -3.85 -11.27
CA LEU A 331 0.11 -4.18 -12.42
C LEU A 331 -0.22 -5.61 -12.90
N LYS A 332 -0.69 -5.72 -14.14
CA LYS A 332 -0.78 -7.00 -14.85
C LYS A 332 0.61 -7.37 -15.36
N MET A 333 1.32 -8.18 -14.59
CA MET A 333 2.67 -8.62 -14.94
C MET A 333 2.68 -9.30 -16.32
N PRO A 334 3.51 -8.87 -17.28
CA PRO A 334 3.49 -9.40 -18.63
C PRO A 334 4.32 -10.70 -18.77
N LEU A 335 4.27 -11.56 -17.75
CA LEU A 335 5.19 -12.69 -17.60
C LEU A 335 4.44 -13.93 -17.13
N ASN A 336 4.75 -15.09 -17.70
CA ASN A 336 4.28 -16.37 -17.17
C ASN A 336 4.99 -16.67 -15.84
N ARG A 337 4.30 -17.33 -14.91
CA ARG A 337 4.85 -17.82 -13.63
C ARG A 337 5.42 -16.73 -12.71
N VAL A 338 5.11 -15.46 -12.97
CA VAL A 338 5.52 -14.31 -12.16
C VAL A 338 4.34 -13.37 -11.96
N PHE A 339 4.07 -12.97 -10.73
CA PHE A 339 3.15 -11.86 -10.45
C PHE A 339 3.54 -11.11 -9.17
N ALA A 340 2.98 -9.91 -8.99
CA ALA A 340 3.30 -9.05 -7.86
C ALA A 340 2.16 -8.99 -6.82
N ILE A 341 2.54 -8.80 -5.55
CA ILE A 341 1.66 -8.53 -4.42
C ILE A 341 2.17 -7.34 -3.60
N GLY A 342 1.39 -6.90 -2.61
CA GLY A 342 1.72 -5.73 -1.79
C GLY A 342 2.03 -4.50 -2.64
N ASP A 343 2.97 -3.68 -2.16
CA ASP A 343 3.42 -2.46 -2.85
C ASP A 343 3.95 -2.70 -4.27
N SER A 344 4.55 -3.86 -4.56
CA SER A 344 5.02 -4.20 -5.90
C SER A 344 3.87 -4.26 -6.91
N SER A 345 2.68 -4.70 -6.48
CA SER A 345 1.51 -4.77 -7.35
C SER A 345 0.88 -3.39 -7.63
N GLY A 346 1.10 -2.39 -6.77
CA GLY A 346 0.39 -1.12 -6.83
C GLY A 346 -1.10 -1.23 -6.50
N ASN A 347 -1.49 -2.25 -5.72
CA ASN A 347 -2.88 -2.52 -5.36
C ASN A 347 -3.39 -1.70 -4.14
N GLN A 348 -2.53 -0.86 -3.58
CA GLN A 348 -2.89 0.13 -2.56
C GLN A 348 -3.69 1.29 -3.17
N SER A 349 -4.52 1.93 -2.34
CA SER A 349 -5.23 3.16 -2.71
C SER A 349 -4.24 4.30 -2.98
N PRO A 350 -4.46 5.12 -4.04
CA PRO A 350 -3.69 6.33 -4.26
C PRO A 350 -4.04 7.45 -3.26
N LEU A 351 -4.97 7.22 -2.31
CA LEU A 351 -5.27 8.16 -1.23
C LEU A 351 -4.44 7.84 0.02
N SER A 352 -4.54 6.63 0.59
CA SER A 352 -3.84 6.30 1.85
C SER A 352 -2.42 5.76 1.68
N PHE A 353 -2.09 5.19 0.52
CA PHE A 353 -0.83 4.43 0.28
C PHE A 353 -0.58 3.30 1.29
N GLY A 354 -1.62 2.81 1.98
CA GLY A 354 -1.51 1.78 3.01
C GLY A 354 -1.25 0.38 2.44
N GLY A 355 0.02 0.06 2.16
CA GLY A 355 0.44 -1.25 1.64
C GLY A 355 0.06 -2.43 2.53
N PHE A 356 0.20 -2.26 3.86
CA PHE A 356 -0.18 -3.27 4.84
C PHE A 356 -1.69 -3.53 4.85
N GLY A 357 -2.53 -2.49 5.00
CA GLY A 357 -3.99 -2.62 4.99
C GLY A 357 -4.51 -3.25 3.70
N ALA A 358 -3.99 -2.82 2.54
CA ALA A 358 -4.34 -3.42 1.25
C ALA A 358 -3.93 -4.90 1.17
N MET A 359 -2.76 -5.27 1.68
CA MET A 359 -2.30 -6.66 1.71
C MET A 359 -3.18 -7.53 2.59
N VAL A 360 -3.51 -7.06 3.80
CA VAL A 360 -4.38 -7.74 4.78
C VAL A 360 -5.78 -7.94 4.20
N ARG A 361 -6.39 -6.88 3.64
CA ARG A 361 -7.71 -6.93 2.98
C ARG A 361 -7.81 -8.00 1.89
N HIS A 362 -6.73 -8.22 1.14
CA HIS A 362 -6.69 -9.18 0.05
C HIS A 362 -6.05 -10.53 0.41
N LEU A 363 -5.61 -10.72 1.65
CA LEU A 363 -4.82 -11.87 2.06
C LEU A 363 -5.55 -13.20 1.84
N GLN A 364 -6.82 -13.29 2.22
CA GLN A 364 -7.61 -14.51 2.09
C GLN A 364 -7.86 -14.89 0.62
N ARG A 365 -8.31 -13.93 -0.21
CA ARG A 365 -8.54 -14.19 -1.65
C ARG A 365 -7.24 -14.57 -2.38
N LEU A 366 -6.12 -13.93 -2.04
CA LEU A 366 -4.83 -14.23 -2.65
C LEU A 366 -4.33 -15.61 -2.22
N THR A 367 -4.44 -15.93 -0.94
CA THR A 367 -4.11 -17.27 -0.40
C THR A 367 -4.86 -18.36 -1.15
N ASN A 368 -6.20 -18.24 -1.24
CA ASN A 368 -7.04 -19.23 -1.92
C ASN A 368 -6.80 -19.25 -3.43
N GLY A 369 -6.57 -18.09 -4.04
CA GLY A 369 -6.35 -17.99 -5.47
C GLY A 369 -5.02 -18.56 -5.92
N ILE A 370 -3.94 -18.33 -5.17
CA ILE A 370 -2.63 -18.90 -5.46
C ILE A 370 -2.65 -20.42 -5.26
N ASP A 371 -3.28 -20.90 -4.20
CA ASP A 371 -3.47 -22.33 -3.92
C ASP A 371 -4.17 -23.06 -5.09
N GLN A 372 -5.29 -22.48 -5.57
CA GLN A 372 -6.00 -23.02 -6.74
C GLN A 372 -5.15 -22.93 -8.01
N ALA A 373 -4.41 -21.83 -8.23
CA ALA A 373 -3.55 -21.67 -9.40
C ALA A 373 -2.43 -22.73 -9.43
N LEU A 374 -1.80 -23.02 -8.29
CA LEU A 374 -0.78 -24.05 -8.16
C LEU A 374 -1.34 -25.47 -8.33
N THR A 375 -2.52 -25.73 -7.75
CA THR A 375 -3.21 -27.03 -7.84
C THR A 375 -3.61 -27.37 -9.28
N THR A 376 -4.02 -26.37 -10.05
CA THR A 376 -4.55 -26.54 -11.40
C THR A 376 -3.59 -26.09 -12.51
N ASP A 377 -2.34 -25.79 -12.14
CA ASP A 377 -1.25 -25.26 -12.98
C ASP A 377 -1.66 -24.04 -13.84
N GLN A 378 -2.52 -23.17 -13.30
CA GLN A 378 -2.96 -21.92 -13.95
C GLN A 378 -1.94 -20.81 -13.72
N LEU A 379 -0.71 -21.03 -14.20
CA LEU A 379 0.45 -20.17 -13.96
C LEU A 379 0.86 -19.35 -15.20
N SER A 380 -0.03 -19.22 -16.19
CA SER A 380 0.16 -18.32 -17.32
C SER A 380 -0.01 -16.86 -16.90
N GLN A 381 0.57 -15.94 -17.67
CA GLN A 381 0.36 -14.50 -17.53
C GLN A 381 -1.12 -14.15 -17.39
N ASN A 382 -1.96 -14.68 -18.29
CA ASN A 382 -3.39 -14.38 -18.31
C ASN A 382 -4.09 -14.90 -17.05
N ALA A 383 -3.77 -16.13 -16.63
CA ALA A 383 -4.37 -16.71 -15.43
C ALA A 383 -3.94 -15.97 -14.15
N LEU A 384 -2.64 -15.68 -13.99
CA LEU A 384 -2.12 -14.97 -12.83
C LEU A 384 -2.60 -13.52 -12.76
N SER A 385 -2.84 -12.87 -13.91
CA SER A 385 -3.40 -11.51 -13.92
C SER A 385 -4.77 -11.40 -13.26
N LEU A 386 -5.52 -12.50 -13.15
CA LEU A 386 -6.82 -12.53 -12.49
C LEU A 386 -6.70 -12.52 -10.95
N LEU A 387 -5.52 -12.82 -10.39
CA LEU A 387 -5.23 -12.63 -8.96
C LEU A 387 -5.04 -11.16 -8.60
N GLN A 388 -4.81 -10.29 -9.58
CA GLN A 388 -4.70 -8.84 -9.40
C GLN A 388 -5.65 -8.13 -10.38
N PRO A 389 -6.97 -8.30 -10.20
CA PRO A 389 -7.95 -7.81 -11.16
C PRO A 389 -8.00 -6.28 -11.17
N TYR A 390 -8.59 -5.75 -12.23
CA TYR A 390 -8.99 -4.35 -12.28
C TYR A 390 -10.01 -4.06 -11.17
N GLN A 391 -9.77 -2.99 -10.39
CA GLN A 391 -10.63 -2.59 -9.28
C GLN A 391 -11.22 -1.18 -9.56
N PRO A 392 -12.47 -1.09 -10.06
CA PRO A 392 -13.16 0.19 -10.22
C PRO A 392 -13.24 0.99 -8.92
N SER A 393 -13.49 0.33 -7.79
CA SER A 393 -13.54 0.92 -6.44
C SER A 393 -12.28 1.71 -6.09
N LEU A 394 -11.09 1.17 -6.42
CA LEU A 394 -9.84 1.90 -6.29
C LEU A 394 -9.66 2.91 -7.43
N SER A 395 -10.01 2.57 -8.66
CA SER A 395 -9.73 3.43 -9.82
C SER A 395 -10.50 4.75 -9.80
N VAL A 396 -11.72 4.78 -9.22
CA VAL A 396 -12.48 6.03 -9.04
C VAL A 396 -11.81 7.01 -8.07
N THR A 397 -10.93 6.52 -7.19
CA THR A 397 -10.19 7.38 -6.23
C THR A 397 -9.18 8.31 -6.91
N TRP A 398 -8.76 8.00 -8.15
CA TRP A 398 -7.82 8.83 -8.91
C TRP A 398 -8.32 10.25 -9.15
N LEU A 399 -9.63 10.45 -9.30
CA LEU A 399 -10.20 11.79 -9.44
C LEU A 399 -10.05 12.59 -8.13
N PHE A 400 -10.28 11.93 -6.99
CA PHE A 400 -10.14 12.54 -5.67
C PHE A 400 -8.68 12.93 -5.42
N GLN A 401 -7.75 12.00 -5.63
CA GLN A 401 -6.32 12.30 -5.49
C GLN A 401 -5.89 13.43 -6.43
N ARG A 402 -6.35 13.43 -7.69
CA ARG A 402 -6.02 14.52 -8.61
C ARG A 402 -6.56 15.87 -8.10
N SER A 403 -7.75 15.89 -7.50
CA SER A 403 -8.33 17.08 -6.87
C SER A 403 -7.64 17.50 -5.55
N MET A 404 -6.83 16.63 -4.96
CA MET A 404 -5.98 16.90 -3.80
C MET A 404 -4.55 17.34 -4.20
N SER A 405 -4.27 17.45 -5.50
CA SER A 405 -2.97 17.84 -6.05
C SER A 405 -3.08 19.08 -6.92
N VAL A 406 -1.94 19.75 -7.14
CA VAL A 406 -1.81 20.86 -8.09
C VAL A 406 -0.53 20.68 -8.90
N GLY A 407 -0.63 20.90 -10.22
CA GLY A 407 0.52 20.79 -11.12
C GLY A 407 1.51 21.95 -10.92
N VAL A 408 2.80 21.74 -11.22
CA VAL A 408 3.85 22.76 -11.03
C VAL A 408 3.50 24.10 -11.70
N LYS A 409 2.89 24.05 -12.89
CA LYS A 409 2.50 25.23 -13.70
C LYS A 409 1.02 25.61 -13.57
N GLN A 410 0.28 24.96 -12.69
CA GLN A 410 -1.15 25.19 -12.53
C GLN A 410 -1.40 26.30 -11.52
N THR A 411 -2.28 27.23 -11.87
CA THR A 411 -2.73 28.28 -10.96
C THR A 411 -4.06 27.86 -10.36
N LEU A 412 -4.11 27.76 -9.03
CA LEU A 412 -5.30 27.43 -8.26
C LEU A 412 -5.47 28.46 -7.15
N ASN A 413 -6.72 28.72 -6.72
CA ASN A 413 -6.92 29.46 -5.48
C ASN A 413 -6.28 28.66 -4.33
N PRO A 414 -5.42 29.26 -3.48
CA PRO A 414 -4.72 28.57 -2.41
C PRO A 414 -5.61 27.80 -1.43
N GLU A 415 -6.88 28.19 -1.27
CA GLU A 415 -7.83 27.54 -0.37
C GLU A 415 -8.74 26.51 -1.06
N GLN A 416 -8.64 26.36 -2.39
CA GLN A 416 -9.61 25.56 -3.15
C GLN A 416 -9.65 24.10 -2.72
N ILE A 417 -8.49 23.49 -2.44
CA ILE A 417 -8.41 22.08 -2.07
C ILE A 417 -8.99 21.86 -0.67
N ASN A 418 -8.64 22.71 0.30
CA ASN A 418 -9.23 22.69 1.63
C ASN A 418 -10.76 22.84 1.60
N GLN A 419 -11.27 23.83 0.85
CA GLN A 419 -12.71 24.06 0.71
C GLN A 419 -13.44 22.87 0.10
N LEU A 420 -12.85 22.27 -0.94
CA LEU A 420 -13.40 21.08 -1.59
C LEU A 420 -13.51 19.92 -0.61
N LEU A 421 -12.42 19.61 0.10
CA LEU A 421 -12.36 18.48 1.01
C LEU A 421 -13.27 18.66 2.21
N ALA A 422 -13.28 19.84 2.83
CA ALA A 422 -14.18 20.16 3.92
C ALA A 422 -15.64 19.94 3.53
N THR A 423 -16.04 20.43 2.35
CA THR A 423 -17.40 20.26 1.85
C THR A 423 -17.72 18.78 1.62
N VAL A 424 -16.85 18.05 0.91
CA VAL A 424 -17.11 16.64 0.58
C VAL A 424 -17.21 15.78 1.83
N PHE A 425 -16.32 15.98 2.82
CA PHE A 425 -16.37 15.21 4.06
C PHE A 425 -17.56 15.59 4.95
N GLN A 426 -17.95 16.88 5.01
CA GLN A 426 -19.16 17.29 5.71
C GLN A 426 -20.41 16.65 5.07
N GLU A 427 -20.48 16.61 3.74
CA GLU A 427 -21.57 15.95 3.04
C GLU A 427 -21.62 14.44 3.31
N MET A 428 -20.46 13.78 3.42
CA MET A 428 -20.36 12.38 3.82
C MET A 428 -20.77 12.16 5.28
N GLU A 429 -20.38 13.05 6.20
CA GLU A 429 -20.77 12.99 7.61
C GLU A 429 -22.29 13.08 7.77
N GLU A 430 -22.93 14.05 7.11
CA GLU A 430 -24.38 14.21 7.11
C GLU A 430 -25.12 13.02 6.47
N LEU A 431 -24.46 12.30 5.55
CA LEU A 431 -24.97 11.07 4.93
C LEU A 431 -24.79 9.83 5.84
N GLY A 432 -23.98 9.94 6.90
CA GLY A 432 -23.83 8.96 7.98
C GLY A 432 -22.64 8.01 7.83
N GLU A 433 -22.36 7.30 8.93
CA GLU A 433 -21.23 6.36 9.04
C GLU A 433 -21.15 5.29 7.93
N PRO A 434 -22.27 4.71 7.44
CA PRO A 434 -22.25 3.75 6.33
C PRO A 434 -21.63 4.27 5.02
N ILE A 435 -21.49 5.60 4.88
CA ILE A 435 -20.89 6.25 3.72
C ILE A 435 -19.48 6.74 4.07
N LEU A 436 -19.31 7.38 5.23
CA LEU A 436 -18.04 7.97 5.65
C LEU A 436 -16.97 6.91 5.99
N LYS A 437 -17.29 5.92 6.84
CA LYS A 437 -16.29 4.96 7.35
C LYS A 437 -15.66 4.11 6.24
N PRO A 438 -16.42 3.49 5.31
CA PRO A 438 -15.81 2.71 4.23
C PRO A 438 -14.88 3.57 3.37
N PHE A 439 -15.25 4.82 3.09
CA PHE A 439 -14.42 5.72 2.29
C PHE A 439 -13.06 6.01 2.97
N LEU A 440 -13.06 6.26 4.28
CA LEU A 440 -11.84 6.47 5.07
C LEU A 440 -10.97 5.20 5.19
N GLN A 441 -11.51 4.03 4.87
CA GLN A 441 -10.82 2.74 4.83
C GLN A 441 -10.53 2.29 3.39
N ASP A 442 -10.53 3.22 2.43
CA ASP A 442 -10.31 2.94 1.00
C ASP A 442 -11.27 1.93 0.36
N VAL A 443 -12.49 1.85 0.90
CA VAL A 443 -13.58 1.07 0.32
C VAL A 443 -14.61 2.01 -0.30
N VAL A 444 -14.45 2.28 -1.60
CA VAL A 444 -15.44 3.06 -2.34
C VAL A 444 -16.52 2.14 -2.91
N GLN A 445 -17.77 2.42 -2.53
CA GLN A 445 -18.96 1.72 -3.00
C GLN A 445 -19.78 2.62 -3.93
N PHE A 446 -20.42 2.04 -4.95
CA PHE A 446 -21.17 2.79 -5.96
C PHE A 446 -22.23 3.71 -5.35
N LEU A 447 -23.17 3.14 -4.57
CA LEU A 447 -24.28 3.90 -4.00
C LEU A 447 -23.83 5.00 -3.02
N ALA A 448 -22.79 4.74 -2.23
CA ALA A 448 -22.21 5.72 -1.33
C ALA A 448 -21.63 6.90 -2.13
N LEU A 449 -20.80 6.60 -3.13
CA LEU A 449 -20.22 7.60 -4.02
C LEU A 449 -21.28 8.41 -4.76
N THR A 450 -22.31 7.76 -5.32
CA THR A 450 -23.41 8.45 -6.04
C THR A 450 -24.15 9.42 -5.13
N LYS A 451 -24.45 9.01 -3.89
CA LYS A 451 -25.14 9.87 -2.91
C LYS A 451 -24.28 11.08 -2.57
N THR A 452 -23.01 10.88 -2.25
CA THR A 452 -22.09 11.99 -1.91
C THR A 452 -21.95 12.97 -3.07
N LEU A 453 -21.72 12.48 -4.29
CA LEU A 453 -21.57 13.34 -5.46
C LEU A 453 -22.86 14.11 -5.79
N SER A 454 -24.02 13.46 -5.72
CA SER A 454 -25.30 14.09 -6.00
C SER A 454 -25.62 15.18 -4.98
N LYS A 455 -25.40 14.88 -3.68
CA LYS A 455 -25.64 15.83 -2.60
C LYS A 455 -24.72 17.05 -2.71
N THR A 456 -23.42 16.81 -2.93
CA THR A 456 -22.43 17.87 -3.16
C THR A 456 -22.78 18.72 -4.39
N ALA A 457 -23.22 18.10 -5.50
CA ALA A 457 -23.58 18.84 -6.72
C ALA A 457 -24.84 19.71 -6.55
N ILE A 458 -25.81 19.26 -5.75
CA ILE A 458 -27.04 20.01 -5.46
C ILE A 458 -26.76 21.18 -4.51
N ASN A 459 -26.04 20.92 -3.42
CA ASN A 459 -25.80 21.91 -2.38
C ASN A 459 -24.68 22.90 -2.75
N HIS A 460 -23.70 22.45 -3.53
CA HIS A 460 -22.49 23.21 -3.86
C HIS A 460 -22.11 23.15 -5.36
N PRO A 461 -23.01 23.53 -6.29
CA PRO A 461 -22.77 23.42 -7.73
C PRO A 461 -21.53 24.20 -8.19
N GLY A 462 -21.23 25.33 -7.55
CA GLY A 462 -20.05 26.14 -7.82
C GLY A 462 -18.72 25.41 -7.58
N LEU A 463 -18.66 24.45 -6.65
CA LEU A 463 -17.45 23.65 -6.42
C LEU A 463 -17.17 22.71 -7.58
N ILE A 464 -18.20 22.06 -8.14
CA ILE A 464 -18.05 21.16 -9.27
C ILE A 464 -17.42 21.88 -10.48
N PHE A 465 -17.86 23.10 -10.76
CA PHE A 465 -17.28 23.91 -11.84
C PHE A 465 -15.80 24.27 -11.60
N LYS A 466 -15.39 24.45 -10.34
CA LYS A 466 -13.99 24.73 -9.98
C LYS A 466 -13.08 23.50 -10.11
N ILE A 467 -13.62 22.29 -9.96
CA ILE A 467 -12.86 21.04 -10.08
C ILE A 467 -12.46 20.77 -11.53
N ILE A 468 -13.33 21.07 -12.51
CA ILE A 468 -13.10 20.77 -13.94
C ILE A 468 -11.73 21.29 -14.45
N PRO A 469 -11.37 22.58 -14.30
CA PRO A 469 -10.06 23.07 -14.73
C PRO A 469 -8.90 22.52 -13.88
N GLN A 470 -9.17 22.07 -12.66
CA GLN A 470 -8.16 21.48 -11.78
C GLN A 470 -7.75 20.07 -12.25
N VAL A 471 -8.74 19.21 -12.48
CA VAL A 471 -8.52 17.78 -12.81
C VAL A 471 -8.34 17.54 -14.31
N GLY A 472 -8.93 18.39 -15.15
CA GLY A 472 -8.94 18.30 -16.61
C GLY A 472 -10.04 17.39 -17.18
N LEU A 473 -10.55 17.75 -18.35
CA LEU A 473 -11.66 17.04 -19.02
C LEU A 473 -11.34 15.57 -19.32
N THR A 474 -10.11 15.27 -19.76
CA THR A 474 -9.69 13.89 -20.05
C THR A 474 -9.75 13.01 -18.81
N SER A 475 -9.34 13.53 -17.65
CA SER A 475 -9.41 12.81 -16.37
C SER A 475 -10.85 12.53 -15.97
N LEU A 476 -11.78 13.47 -16.19
CA LEU A 476 -13.20 13.29 -15.92
C LEU A 476 -13.82 12.23 -16.82
N ILE A 477 -13.52 12.26 -18.13
CA ILE A 477 -14.03 11.26 -19.07
C ILE A 477 -13.54 9.87 -18.67
N ASN A 478 -12.24 9.70 -18.41
CA ASN A 478 -11.69 8.43 -17.96
C ASN A 478 -12.33 7.97 -16.63
N TRP A 479 -12.54 8.90 -15.70
CA TRP A 479 -13.20 8.59 -14.43
C TRP A 479 -14.64 8.12 -14.60
N THR A 480 -15.41 8.65 -15.55
CA THR A 480 -16.78 8.16 -15.78
C THR A 480 -16.81 6.70 -16.21
N ILE A 481 -15.79 6.21 -16.93
CA ILE A 481 -15.64 4.78 -17.27
C ILE A 481 -15.45 3.95 -16.00
N HIS A 482 -14.58 4.40 -15.08
CA HIS A 482 -14.38 3.72 -13.79
C HIS A 482 -15.66 3.72 -12.94
N TYR A 483 -16.37 4.85 -12.89
CA TYR A 483 -17.64 5.00 -12.17
C TYR A 483 -18.74 4.07 -12.71
N TRP A 484 -18.87 3.97 -14.04
CA TRP A 484 -19.80 3.01 -14.66
C TRP A 484 -19.45 1.56 -14.37
N ASN A 485 -18.16 1.20 -14.43
CA ASN A 485 -17.72 -0.15 -14.08
C ASN A 485 -17.94 -0.46 -12.59
N LEU A 486 -17.82 0.53 -11.71
CA LEU A 486 -18.13 0.37 -10.28
C LEU A 486 -19.61 0.01 -10.08
N GLY A 487 -20.53 0.70 -10.77
CA GLY A 487 -21.95 0.36 -10.79
C GLY A 487 -22.23 -1.02 -11.40
N LEU A 488 -21.56 -1.34 -12.51
CA LEU A 488 -21.69 -2.65 -13.16
C LEU A 488 -21.23 -3.78 -12.23
N TYR A 489 -20.08 -3.66 -11.58
CA TYR A 489 -19.53 -4.67 -10.67
C TYR A 489 -20.44 -4.88 -9.46
N THR A 490 -21.00 -3.77 -8.92
CA THR A 490 -21.98 -3.80 -7.82
C THR A 490 -23.23 -4.63 -8.19
N GLY A 491 -23.68 -4.56 -9.45
CA GLY A 491 -24.81 -5.36 -9.93
C GLY A 491 -24.44 -6.80 -10.28
N LEU A 492 -23.26 -7.04 -10.85
CA LEU A 492 -22.83 -8.37 -11.31
C LEU A 492 -22.47 -9.31 -10.16
N TYR A 493 -21.82 -8.82 -9.09
CA TYR A 493 -21.38 -9.65 -7.97
C TYR A 493 -22.51 -10.48 -7.32
N PRO A 494 -23.65 -9.90 -6.88
CA PRO A 494 -24.71 -10.69 -6.24
C PRO A 494 -25.34 -11.72 -7.19
N VAL A 495 -25.46 -11.38 -8.47
CA VAL A 495 -25.95 -12.32 -9.51
C VAL A 495 -25.00 -13.49 -9.66
N ALA A 496 -23.71 -13.20 -9.82
CA ALA A 496 -22.66 -14.20 -9.97
C ALA A 496 -22.56 -15.14 -8.76
N LYS A 497 -22.63 -14.57 -7.56
CA LYS A 497 -22.63 -15.31 -6.30
C LYS A 497 -23.83 -16.25 -6.17
N THR A 498 -25.01 -15.81 -6.59
CA THR A 498 -26.22 -16.66 -6.58
C THR A 498 -26.08 -17.86 -7.52
N LEU A 499 -25.28 -17.74 -8.58
CA LEU A 499 -25.04 -18.82 -9.54
C LEU A 499 -23.90 -19.76 -9.10
N GLU A 500 -23.18 -19.48 -8.01
CA GLU A 500 -22.03 -20.26 -7.52
C GLU A 500 -22.26 -21.78 -7.46
N PRO A 501 -23.41 -22.30 -6.99
CA PRO A 501 -23.65 -23.75 -6.94
C PRO A 501 -23.61 -24.44 -8.31
N LEU A 502 -23.86 -23.70 -9.41
CA LEU A 502 -23.76 -24.22 -10.77
C LEU A 502 -22.29 -24.37 -11.19
N PHE A 503 -21.43 -23.44 -10.78
CA PHE A 503 -20.01 -23.41 -11.14
C PHE A 503 -19.16 -24.37 -10.30
N GLN A 504 -19.59 -24.71 -9.08
CA GLN A 504 -18.95 -25.73 -8.24
C GLN A 504 -18.90 -27.13 -8.89
N LYS A 505 -19.71 -27.38 -9.93
CA LYS A 505 -19.73 -28.65 -10.67
C LYS A 505 -18.75 -28.69 -11.86
N LEU A 506 -18.11 -27.56 -12.18
CA LEU A 506 -17.17 -27.47 -13.30
C LEU A 506 -15.83 -28.14 -12.98
N PRO A 507 -15.00 -28.47 -13.99
CA PRO A 507 -13.63 -28.90 -13.76
C PRO A 507 -12.82 -27.88 -12.94
N PRO A 508 -11.85 -28.31 -12.11
CA PRO A 508 -11.09 -27.41 -11.23
C PRO A 508 -10.47 -26.19 -11.92
N ALA A 509 -9.94 -26.36 -13.13
CA ALA A 509 -9.38 -25.25 -13.92
C ALA A 509 -10.45 -24.20 -14.26
N SER A 510 -11.67 -24.61 -14.60
CA SER A 510 -12.78 -23.67 -14.86
C SER A 510 -13.28 -23.00 -13.58
N GLN A 511 -13.27 -23.71 -12.46
CA GLN A 511 -13.60 -23.13 -11.16
C GLN A 511 -12.63 -22.01 -10.78
N TYR A 512 -11.32 -22.17 -11.05
CA TYR A 512 -10.33 -21.11 -10.84
C TYR A 512 -10.78 -19.80 -11.50
N TYR A 513 -11.09 -19.84 -12.80
CA TYR A 513 -11.53 -18.64 -13.53
C TYR A 513 -12.81 -18.02 -12.96
N TYR A 514 -13.80 -18.86 -12.63
CA TYR A 514 -15.05 -18.39 -12.03
C TYR A 514 -14.80 -17.65 -10.71
N TYR A 515 -14.04 -18.25 -9.78
CA TYR A 515 -13.76 -17.62 -8.49
C TYR A 515 -12.94 -16.34 -8.63
N ARG A 516 -11.96 -16.29 -9.54
CA ARG A 516 -11.20 -15.05 -9.77
C ARG A 516 -12.08 -13.93 -10.32
N TRP A 517 -13.06 -14.25 -11.17
CA TRP A 517 -14.01 -13.27 -11.70
C TRP A 517 -14.99 -12.80 -10.62
N LEU A 518 -15.47 -13.72 -9.79
CA LEU A 518 -16.34 -13.39 -8.65
C LEU A 518 -15.63 -12.47 -7.65
N GLU A 519 -14.37 -12.76 -7.30
CA GLU A 519 -13.53 -11.92 -6.45
C GLU A 519 -13.25 -10.55 -7.09
N ALA A 520 -12.99 -10.49 -8.40
CA ALA A 520 -12.83 -9.23 -9.11
C ALA A 520 -14.05 -8.32 -8.98
N TRP A 521 -15.27 -8.88 -9.07
CA TRP A 521 -16.50 -8.13 -8.88
C TRP A 521 -16.73 -7.75 -7.43
N GLN A 522 -16.44 -8.63 -6.46
CA GLN A 522 -16.60 -8.34 -5.04
C GLN A 522 -15.72 -7.18 -4.59
N TYR A 523 -14.41 -7.29 -4.80
CA TYR A 523 -13.43 -6.31 -4.33
C TYR A 523 -13.45 -5.04 -5.20
N GLY A 524 -13.64 -5.21 -6.51
CA GLY A 524 -13.76 -4.09 -7.45
C GLY A 524 -15.03 -3.26 -7.26
N SER A 525 -16.04 -3.76 -6.53
CA SER A 525 -17.24 -3.00 -6.15
C SER A 525 -17.23 -2.47 -4.71
N GLY A 526 -16.25 -2.86 -3.90
CA GLY A 526 -16.21 -2.56 -2.46
C GLY A 526 -17.22 -3.36 -1.64
N GLN A 527 -17.78 -4.45 -2.18
CA GLN A 527 -18.71 -5.34 -1.47
C GLN A 527 -18.01 -6.40 -0.61
N ASP A 528 -16.68 -6.36 -0.55
CA ASP A 528 -15.86 -7.05 0.45
C ASP A 528 -15.87 -6.31 1.80
N TYR A 529 -16.36 -5.07 1.85
CA TYR A 529 -16.59 -4.38 3.11
C TYR A 529 -17.84 -4.91 3.82
N HIS A 530 -17.65 -5.33 5.06
CA HIS A 530 -18.74 -5.76 5.93
C HIS A 530 -18.87 -4.73 7.06
N GLN A 531 -20.07 -4.22 7.32
CA GLN A 531 -20.33 -3.39 8.51
C GLN A 531 -20.19 -4.25 9.78
N SER A 532 -19.70 -3.66 10.87
CA SER A 532 -19.67 -4.25 12.21
C SER A 532 -21.03 -4.11 12.90
#